data_AF-A0A538AE13-F1
#
_entry.id   AF-A0A538AE13-F1
#
_cell.length_a   1.000
_cell.length_b   1.000
_cell.length_c   1.000
_cell.angle_alpha   90.00
_cell.angle_beta   90.00
_cell.angle_gamma   90.00
#
_symmetry.space_group_name_H-M   'P 1'
#
loop_
_entity.id
_entity.type
_entity.pdbx_description
1 polymer ?
#
loop_
_entity_poly.entity_id
_entity_poly.type
_entity_poly.pdbx_seq_one_letter_code
_entity_poly.pdbx_strand_id
1 'polypeptide(L)'
;MTTKTNRRPHPIVAIARATWRQLRTMRTALILLLLIAAGASLGSLFPQRPINPATVSQWIARNRGWAPIAEKLGLFDVFGSWWFMAIYGLLLISLIGCILPRWRAFVRTLRARPRTEGTLSVQPQYRSGTVALTPDAALTGAERVLRSKRFRFVRADGTVAAEKGHLREGGSLLFHTAFLVLLLGMSVGKLFGFTGQVAVIEGERFTDTHIDYDSITEGRYFNEHFRGFQIVLDRFDVQWYPDGVPKTYKSSVRLFDRGKLIESPTIQVNHPLTYRGVRIYQISWGWAPVIKITQHGKVLYEGPTIFLPQQGLWHGVAKVPETTPLQTGLDMSFLPDFERDTNGNVVPGSPQA
;
A
#
# COMPACT_ATOMS: atom_id res chain seq x y z
N MET A 1 54.43 12.36 26.61
CA MET A 1 53.14 12.82 27.18
C MET A 1 52.44 13.67 26.11
N THR A 2 51.71 13.03 25.19
CA THR A 2 51.08 13.72 24.04
C THR A 2 49.66 14.14 24.41
N THR A 3 49.46 15.43 24.65
CA THR A 3 48.17 16.06 24.90
C THR A 3 47.32 16.01 23.62
N LYS A 4 46.33 15.10 23.57
CA LYS A 4 45.28 15.13 22.55
C LYS A 4 44.49 16.42 22.70
N THR A 5 44.69 17.35 21.77
CA THR A 5 43.89 18.57 21.65
C THR A 5 42.44 18.18 21.33
N ASN A 6 41.55 18.38 22.29
CA ASN A 6 40.13 18.07 22.18
C ASN A 6 39.44 19.16 21.34
N ARG A 7 39.59 19.09 20.01
CA ARG A 7 38.89 20.00 19.09
C ARG A 7 37.39 19.76 19.22
N ARG A 8 36.65 20.77 19.71
CA ARG A 8 35.18 20.75 19.73
C ARG A 8 34.69 20.53 18.29
N PRO A 9 33.76 19.59 18.05
CA PRO A 9 33.26 19.33 16.71
C PRO A 9 32.54 20.58 16.16
N HIS A 10 32.68 20.82 14.86
CA HIS A 10 31.98 21.90 14.15
C HIS A 10 30.48 21.86 14.46
N PRO A 11 29.79 23.01 14.65
CA PRO A 11 28.39 23.06 15.09
C PRO A 11 27.44 22.21 14.23
N ILE A 12 27.65 22.18 12.91
CA ILE A 12 26.89 21.34 11.97
C ILE A 12 27.03 19.84 12.30
N VAL A 13 28.24 19.39 12.63
CA VAL A 13 28.51 17.98 12.99
C VAL A 13 27.87 17.64 14.33
N ALA A 14 27.84 18.59 15.27
CA ALA A 14 27.16 18.42 16.56
C ALA A 14 25.64 18.28 16.37
N ILE A 15 25.02 19.13 15.54
CA ILE A 15 23.59 19.06 15.20
C ILE A 15 23.27 17.74 14.50
N ALA A 16 24.00 17.39 13.45
CA ALA A 16 23.79 16.13 12.72
C ALA A 16 23.88 14.91 13.64
N ARG A 17 24.83 14.89 14.58
CA ARG A 17 24.97 13.83 15.58
C ARG A 17 23.81 13.82 16.58
N ALA A 18 23.32 14.98 16.99
CA ALA A 18 22.16 15.08 17.87
C ALA A 18 20.90 14.55 17.17
N THR A 19 20.63 14.98 15.93
CA THR A 19 19.52 14.50 15.10
C THR A 19 19.62 12.99 14.88
N TRP A 20 20.80 12.47 14.55
CA TRP A 20 21.01 11.03 14.37
C TRP A 20 20.81 10.22 15.67
N ARG A 21 21.11 10.79 16.84
CA ARG A 21 20.77 10.15 18.11
C ARG A 21 19.27 10.11 18.33
N GLN A 22 18.57 11.21 18.03
CA GLN A 22 17.11 11.28 18.18
C GLN A 22 16.38 10.30 17.25
N LEU A 23 16.77 10.25 15.98
CA LEU A 23 16.17 9.34 14.98
C LEU A 23 16.35 7.86 15.32
N ARG A 24 17.35 7.49 16.11
CA ARG A 24 17.58 6.10 16.56
C ARG A 24 16.87 5.73 17.85
N THR A 25 16.03 6.61 18.40
CA THR A 25 15.26 6.29 19.61
C THR A 25 13.98 5.53 19.25
N MET A 26 13.60 4.57 20.10
CA MET A 26 12.31 3.87 19.97
C MET A 26 11.13 4.84 20.05
N ARG A 27 11.25 5.89 20.89
CA ARG A 27 10.24 6.93 21.03
C ARG A 27 9.96 7.64 19.70
N THR A 28 11.02 8.05 18.99
CA THR A 28 10.85 8.70 17.69
C THR A 28 10.22 7.76 16.66
N ALA A 29 10.64 6.49 16.60
CA ALA A 29 10.02 5.52 15.71
C ALA A 29 8.51 5.35 15.96
N LEU A 30 8.10 5.25 17.24
CA LEU A 30 6.69 5.15 17.61
C LEU A 30 5.88 6.41 17.24
N ILE A 31 6.44 7.60 17.48
CA ILE A 31 5.80 8.86 17.08
C ILE A 31 5.64 8.92 15.57
N LEU A 32 6.67 8.59 14.80
CA LEU A 32 6.61 8.58 13.33
C LEU A 32 5.57 7.57 12.82
N LEU A 33 5.49 6.40 13.44
CA LEU A 33 4.45 5.41 13.11
C LEU A 33 3.04 5.95 13.37
N LEU A 34 2.82 6.61 14.51
CA LEU A 34 1.53 7.25 14.83
C LEU A 34 1.19 8.38 13.85
N LEU A 35 2.18 9.16 13.41
CA LEU A 35 1.98 10.20 12.42
C LEU A 35 1.63 9.64 11.03
N ILE A 36 2.26 8.52 10.62
CA ILE A 36 1.85 7.80 9.40
C ILE A 36 0.42 7.30 9.52
N ALA A 37 0.04 6.71 10.66
CA ALA A 37 -1.32 6.24 10.89
C ALA A 37 -2.34 7.39 10.83
N ALA A 38 -2.04 8.53 11.47
CA ALA A 38 -2.89 9.72 11.41
C ALA A 38 -3.01 10.27 9.99
N GLY A 39 -1.90 10.34 9.24
CA GLY A 39 -1.90 10.74 7.84
C GLY A 39 -2.73 9.80 6.96
N ALA A 40 -2.57 8.49 7.12
CA ALA A 40 -3.36 7.50 6.39
C ALA A 40 -4.87 7.62 6.69
N SER A 41 -5.24 7.85 7.96
CA SER A 41 -6.63 8.11 8.35
C SER A 41 -7.19 9.37 7.70
N LEU A 42 -6.40 10.45 7.59
CA LEU A 42 -6.80 11.66 6.85
C LEU A 42 -7.02 11.36 5.37
N GLY A 43 -6.20 10.51 4.76
CA GLY A 43 -6.37 10.05 3.38
C GLY A 43 -7.68 9.31 3.12
N SER A 44 -8.23 8.64 4.14
CA SER A 44 -9.55 7.98 4.05
C SER A 44 -10.73 8.94 4.20
N LEU A 45 -10.52 10.12 4.82
CA LEU A 45 -11.57 11.12 5.03
C LEU A 45 -11.75 12.06 3.82
N PHE A 46 -10.68 12.28 3.06
CA PHE A 46 -10.71 13.13 1.87
C PHE A 46 -10.74 12.28 0.59
N PRO A 47 -11.47 12.71 -0.46
CA PRO A 47 -11.45 12.00 -1.73
C PRO A 47 -10.04 12.00 -2.32
N GLN A 48 -9.56 10.84 -2.75
CA GLN A 48 -8.21 10.67 -3.29
C GLN A 48 -8.24 10.68 -4.83
N ARG A 49 -7.50 11.60 -5.44
CA ARG A 49 -7.44 11.81 -6.89
C ARG A 49 -6.96 10.56 -7.66
N PRO A 50 -5.95 9.80 -7.19
CA PRO A 50 -5.54 8.56 -7.86
C PRO A 50 -6.59 7.43 -7.78
N ILE A 51 -7.66 7.58 -7.00
CA ILE A 51 -8.74 6.60 -6.86
C ILE A 51 -9.95 7.03 -7.67
N ASN A 52 -10.42 8.28 -7.49
CA ASN A 52 -11.56 8.82 -8.23
C ASN A 52 -11.37 10.33 -8.47
N PRO A 53 -10.87 10.75 -9.65
CA PRO A 53 -10.66 12.15 -9.97
C PRO A 53 -11.97 12.95 -10.11
N ALA A 54 -13.07 12.29 -10.48
CA ALA A 54 -14.39 12.93 -10.60
C ALA A 54 -14.93 13.35 -9.22
N THR A 55 -14.83 12.48 -8.21
CA THR A 55 -15.23 12.81 -6.83
C THR A 55 -14.43 13.98 -6.27
N VAL A 56 -13.12 14.05 -6.55
CA VAL A 56 -12.28 15.19 -6.15
C VAL A 56 -12.75 16.49 -6.81
N SER A 57 -13.03 16.46 -8.12
CA SER A 57 -13.52 17.62 -8.87
C SER A 57 -14.85 18.14 -8.31
N GLN A 58 -15.77 17.23 -7.98
CA GLN A 58 -17.05 17.57 -7.33
C GLN A 58 -16.87 18.16 -5.93
N TRP A 59 -15.91 17.63 -5.14
CA TRP A 59 -15.61 18.16 -3.81
C TRP A 59 -15.07 19.59 -3.91
N ILE A 60 -14.14 19.84 -4.84
CA ILE A 60 -13.57 21.18 -5.09
C ILE A 60 -14.67 22.17 -5.51
N ALA A 61 -15.55 21.76 -6.41
CA ALA A 61 -16.66 22.60 -6.87
C ALA A 61 -17.61 23.01 -5.73
N ARG A 62 -17.88 22.10 -4.78
CA ARG A 62 -18.73 22.36 -3.60
C ARG A 62 -18.02 23.17 -2.51
N ASN A 63 -16.69 23.09 -2.43
CA ASN A 63 -15.90 23.67 -1.33
C ASN A 63 -14.89 24.72 -1.83
N ARG A 64 -15.31 25.64 -2.69
CA ARG A 64 -14.42 26.61 -3.38
C ARG A 64 -13.50 27.41 -2.43
N GLY A 65 -13.95 27.73 -1.22
CA GLY A 65 -13.13 28.46 -0.24
C GLY A 65 -11.99 27.63 0.38
N TRP A 66 -12.24 26.35 0.66
CA TRP A 66 -11.25 25.45 1.29
C TRP A 66 -10.39 24.68 0.28
N ALA A 67 -10.86 24.52 -0.96
CA ALA A 67 -10.19 23.76 -1.99
C ALA A 67 -8.73 24.16 -2.21
N PRO A 68 -8.35 25.46 -2.30
CA PRO A 68 -6.95 25.85 -2.49
C PRO A 68 -6.05 25.44 -1.32
N ILE A 69 -6.58 25.43 -0.10
CA ILE A 69 -5.83 25.02 1.10
C ILE A 69 -5.65 23.50 1.10
N ALA A 70 -6.73 22.75 0.86
CA ALA A 70 -6.69 21.30 0.76
C ALA A 70 -5.72 20.82 -0.33
N GLU A 71 -5.69 21.52 -1.46
CA GLU A 71 -4.79 21.22 -2.58
C GLU A 71 -3.32 21.54 -2.25
N LYS A 72 -3.03 22.70 -1.65
CA LYS A 72 -1.67 23.04 -1.19
C LYS A 72 -1.13 22.08 -0.12
N LEU A 73 -2.01 21.60 0.76
CA LEU A 73 -1.66 20.59 1.76
C LEU A 73 -1.56 19.18 1.18
N GLY A 74 -1.99 18.95 -0.06
CA GLY A 74 -1.97 17.64 -0.71
C GLY A 74 -3.02 16.66 -0.16
N LEU A 75 -4.17 17.13 0.33
CA LEU A 75 -5.20 16.26 0.92
C LEU A 75 -5.91 15.36 -0.09
N PHE A 76 -5.89 15.71 -1.38
CA PHE A 76 -6.43 14.88 -2.46
C PHE A 76 -5.41 13.84 -2.99
N ASP A 77 -4.17 13.88 -2.52
CA ASP A 77 -3.16 12.85 -2.74
C ASP A 77 -2.27 12.77 -1.49
N VAL A 78 -2.85 12.30 -0.39
CA VAL A 78 -2.18 12.27 0.91
C VAL A 78 -0.91 11.43 0.84
N PHE A 79 -0.98 10.28 0.17
CA PHE A 79 0.14 9.36 0.05
C PHE A 79 1.27 9.90 -0.83
N GLY A 80 0.99 10.79 -1.78
CA GLY A 80 1.98 11.52 -2.60
C GLY A 80 2.44 12.85 -2.01
N SER A 81 1.78 13.36 -0.98
CA SER A 81 2.08 14.65 -0.38
C SER A 81 3.49 14.73 0.23
N TRP A 82 4.08 15.93 0.18
CA TRP A 82 5.45 16.18 0.66
C TRP A 82 5.62 15.83 2.15
N TRP A 83 4.61 16.11 2.98
CA TRP A 83 4.68 15.88 4.42
C TRP A 83 4.56 14.39 4.75
N PHE A 84 3.69 13.65 4.05
CA PHE A 84 3.54 12.21 4.26
C PHE A 84 4.84 11.50 3.84
N MET A 85 5.39 11.86 2.68
CA MET A 85 6.66 11.32 2.19
C MET A 85 7.84 11.68 3.11
N ALA A 86 7.85 12.87 3.72
CA ALA A 86 8.86 13.24 4.70
C ALA A 86 8.78 12.38 5.97
N ILE A 87 7.59 12.20 6.55
CA ILE A 87 7.39 11.35 7.74
C ILE A 87 7.79 9.90 7.41
N TYR A 88 7.38 9.41 6.25
CA TYR A 88 7.70 8.08 5.77
C TYR A 88 9.21 7.86 5.58
N GLY A 89 9.90 8.82 4.97
CA GLY A 89 11.35 8.79 4.82
C GLY A 89 12.09 8.82 6.17
N LEU A 90 11.62 9.65 7.10
CA LEU A 90 12.15 9.68 8.47
C LEU A 90 11.92 8.35 9.21
N LEU A 91 10.77 7.71 9.01
CA LEU A 91 10.47 6.39 9.57
C LEU A 91 11.44 5.33 9.03
N LEU A 92 11.69 5.31 7.71
CA LEU A 92 12.68 4.42 7.09
C LEU A 92 14.08 4.63 7.67
N ILE A 93 14.54 5.88 7.75
CA ILE A 93 15.86 6.22 8.30
C ILE A 93 15.96 5.78 9.77
N SER A 94 14.92 6.06 10.56
CA SER A 94 14.83 5.65 11.97
C SER A 94 14.91 4.14 12.11
N LEU A 95 14.13 3.40 11.32
CA LEU A 95 14.07 1.95 11.33
C LEU A 95 15.42 1.32 10.99
N ILE A 96 16.10 1.80 9.94
CA ILE A 96 17.46 1.39 9.57
C ILE A 96 18.44 1.67 10.73
N GLY A 97 18.38 2.87 11.30
CA GLY A 97 19.24 3.30 12.39
C GLY A 97 19.07 2.48 13.67
N CYS A 98 17.86 1.94 13.91
CA CYS A 98 17.55 1.04 15.03
C CYS A 98 17.94 -0.41 14.74
N ILE A 99 17.72 -0.90 13.51
CA ILE A 99 17.92 -2.30 13.12
C ILE A 99 19.41 -2.64 12.98
N LEU A 100 20.20 -1.79 12.32
CA LEU A 100 21.59 -2.08 11.98
C LEU A 100 22.49 -2.38 13.21
N PRO A 101 22.51 -1.57 14.29
CA PRO A 101 23.31 -1.87 15.47
C PRO A 101 22.81 -3.12 16.21
N ARG A 102 21.49 -3.38 16.20
CA ARG A 102 20.91 -4.55 16.86
C ARG A 102 21.28 -5.84 16.13
N TRP A 103 21.27 -5.86 14.80
CA TRP A 103 21.78 -7.01 14.03
C TRP A 103 23.25 -7.28 14.33
N ARG A 104 24.09 -6.24 14.37
CA ARG A 104 25.51 -6.39 14.72
C ARG A 104 25.70 -6.97 16.11
N ALA A 105 24.93 -6.51 17.09
CA ALA A 105 24.95 -7.04 18.45
C ALA A 105 24.50 -8.51 18.48
N PHE A 106 23.38 -8.83 17.83
CA PHE A 106 22.83 -10.19 17.77
C PHE A 106 23.81 -11.17 17.11
N VAL A 107 24.44 -10.80 15.99
CA VAL A 107 25.47 -11.63 15.35
C VAL A 107 26.68 -11.85 16.27
N ARG A 108 27.08 -10.84 17.04
CA ARG A 108 28.15 -11.00 18.05
C ARG A 108 27.72 -11.97 19.15
N THR A 109 26.50 -11.87 19.65
CA THR A 109 25.95 -12.80 20.66
C THR A 109 25.89 -14.23 20.15
N LEU A 110 25.42 -14.45 18.92
CA LEU A 110 25.41 -15.77 18.30
C LEU A 110 26.81 -16.39 18.17
N ARG A 111 27.84 -15.57 17.90
CA ARG A 111 29.22 -16.02 17.79
C ARG A 111 29.93 -16.19 19.14
N ALA A 112 29.56 -15.41 20.15
CA ALA A 112 30.15 -15.45 21.48
C ALA A 112 29.82 -16.78 22.18
N ARG A 113 30.79 -17.36 22.90
CA ARG A 113 30.57 -18.56 23.72
C ARG A 113 29.93 -18.17 25.08
N PRO A 114 29.10 -19.04 25.70
CA PRO A 114 28.62 -18.85 27.06
C PRO A 114 29.79 -18.56 28.00
N ARG A 115 29.67 -17.50 28.81
CA ARG A 115 30.73 -17.09 29.74
C ARG A 115 30.60 -17.86 31.05
N THR A 116 31.70 -18.51 31.44
CA THR A 116 31.86 -19.23 32.72
C THR A 116 32.31 -18.32 33.86
N GLU A 117 32.86 -17.15 33.54
CA GLU A 117 33.40 -16.19 34.51
C GLU A 117 32.35 -15.14 34.93
N GLY A 118 32.20 -14.95 36.25
CA GLY A 118 31.41 -13.88 36.84
C GLY A 118 30.91 -14.21 38.25
N THR A 119 30.75 -13.18 39.08
CA THR A 119 30.17 -13.32 40.42
C THR A 119 28.68 -13.66 40.31
N LEU A 120 28.33 -14.94 40.29
CA LEU A 120 26.93 -15.38 40.17
C LEU A 120 26.07 -14.92 41.37
N SER A 121 26.68 -14.69 42.53
CA SER A 121 25.99 -14.29 43.77
C SER A 121 25.35 -12.90 43.71
N VAL A 122 25.74 -12.03 42.75
CA VAL A 122 25.07 -10.73 42.55
C VAL A 122 23.84 -10.82 41.65
N GLN A 123 23.57 -11.98 41.04
CA GLN A 123 22.43 -12.14 40.14
C GLN A 123 21.13 -12.35 40.94
N PRO A 124 20.02 -11.67 40.59
CA PRO A 124 18.74 -11.81 41.31
C PRO A 124 18.19 -13.25 41.33
N GLN A 125 18.54 -14.05 40.33
CA GLN A 125 18.12 -15.45 40.20
C GLN A 125 19.16 -16.45 40.72
N TYR A 126 20.15 -15.98 41.49
CA TYR A 126 21.16 -16.85 42.09
C TYR A 126 20.53 -17.85 43.05
N ARG A 127 20.96 -19.11 42.94
CA ARG A 127 20.61 -20.20 43.86
C ARG A 127 21.86 -21.03 44.10
N SER A 128 22.00 -21.55 45.31
CA SER A 128 23.12 -22.41 45.72
C SER A 128 22.61 -23.56 46.58
N GLY A 129 23.26 -24.70 46.48
CA GLY A 129 22.95 -25.89 47.25
C GLY A 129 24.10 -26.90 47.16
N THR A 130 24.11 -27.86 48.07
CA THR A 130 25.11 -28.93 48.12
C THR A 130 24.51 -30.23 47.59
N VAL A 131 25.34 -31.06 46.95
CA VAL A 131 24.96 -32.37 46.43
C VAL A 131 26.00 -33.41 46.84
N ALA A 132 25.57 -34.63 47.13
CA ALA A 132 26.45 -35.76 47.46
C ALA A 132 27.06 -36.40 46.20
N LEU A 133 27.66 -35.58 45.34
CA LEU A 133 28.31 -35.99 44.10
C LEU A 133 29.72 -35.41 44.04
N THR A 134 30.62 -36.11 43.36
CA THR A 134 31.92 -35.51 43.01
C THR A 134 31.69 -34.33 42.05
N PRO A 135 32.57 -33.31 42.05
CA PRO A 135 32.43 -32.16 41.16
C PRO A 135 32.26 -32.55 39.68
N ASP A 136 33.03 -33.53 39.20
CA ASP A 136 32.95 -33.99 37.81
C ASP A 136 31.62 -34.71 37.51
N ALA A 137 31.13 -35.54 38.43
CA ALA A 137 29.83 -36.20 38.28
C ALA A 137 28.67 -35.19 38.28
N ALA A 138 28.75 -34.15 39.11
CA ALA A 138 27.77 -33.07 39.15
C ALA A 138 27.76 -32.26 37.82
N LEU A 139 28.93 -31.89 37.29
CA LEU A 139 29.05 -31.17 36.01
C LEU A 139 28.54 -32.03 34.84
N THR A 140 28.89 -33.31 34.80
CA THR A 140 28.41 -34.25 33.76
C THR A 140 26.89 -34.42 33.82
N GLY A 141 26.32 -34.50 35.02
CA GLY A 141 24.87 -34.51 35.21
C GLY A 141 24.21 -33.22 34.69
N ALA A 142 24.79 -32.06 35.00
CA ALA A 142 24.32 -30.77 34.52
C ALA A 142 24.35 -30.68 32.98
N GLU A 143 25.45 -31.09 32.34
CA GLU A 143 25.55 -31.12 30.87
C GLU A 143 24.47 -32.00 30.23
N ARG A 144 24.15 -33.16 30.83
CA ARG A 144 23.10 -34.05 30.33
C ARG A 144 21.72 -33.36 30.35
N VAL A 145 21.40 -32.67 31.44
CA VAL A 145 20.14 -31.93 31.58
C VAL A 145 20.09 -30.74 30.62
N LEU A 146 21.19 -30.01 30.48
CA LEU A 146 21.28 -28.87 29.56
C LEU A 146 21.15 -29.32 28.09
N ARG A 147 21.78 -30.44 27.73
CA ARG A 147 21.68 -31.05 26.40
C ARG A 147 20.25 -31.51 26.10
N SER A 148 19.58 -32.19 27.03
CA SER A 148 18.18 -32.63 26.83
C SER A 148 17.23 -31.46 26.62
N LYS A 149 17.51 -30.33 27.28
CA LYS A 149 16.77 -29.07 27.09
C LYS A 149 17.27 -28.21 25.93
N ARG A 150 18.20 -28.70 25.09
CA ARG A 150 18.76 -28.00 23.92
C ARG A 150 19.39 -26.64 24.26
N PHE A 151 20.06 -26.54 25.40
CA PHE A 151 20.90 -25.39 25.69
C PHE A 151 22.21 -25.48 24.90
N ARG A 152 22.73 -24.31 24.52
CA ARG A 152 24.13 -24.19 24.12
C ARG A 152 24.95 -24.01 25.39
N PHE A 153 25.92 -24.88 25.62
CA PHE A 153 26.71 -24.84 26.84
C PHE A 153 28.21 -25.05 26.57
N VAL A 154 29.02 -24.58 27.51
CA VAL A 154 30.48 -24.75 27.54
C VAL A 154 30.86 -25.12 28.97
N ARG A 155 31.75 -26.11 29.10
CA ARG A 155 32.39 -26.48 30.35
C ARG A 155 33.81 -25.91 30.36
N ALA A 156 34.16 -25.17 31.40
CA ALA A 156 35.50 -24.64 31.63
C ALA A 156 35.72 -24.39 33.12
N ASP A 157 36.95 -24.59 33.60
CA ASP A 157 37.41 -24.20 34.95
C ASP A 157 36.50 -24.65 36.10
N GLY A 158 36.04 -25.91 36.05
CA GLY A 158 35.16 -26.49 37.07
C GLY A 158 33.72 -25.96 37.05
N THR A 159 33.31 -25.27 36.00
CA THR A 159 31.96 -24.70 35.83
C THR A 159 31.35 -25.08 34.48
N VAL A 160 30.01 -25.01 34.40
CA VAL A 160 29.26 -25.15 33.15
C VAL A 160 28.42 -23.89 32.95
N ALA A 161 28.69 -23.17 31.87
CA ALA A 161 27.88 -22.04 31.43
C ALA A 161 26.95 -22.45 30.30
N ALA A 162 25.70 -21.99 30.34
CA ALA A 162 24.71 -22.34 29.34
C ALA A 162 23.83 -21.15 28.99
N GLU A 163 23.43 -21.05 27.72
CA GLU A 163 22.52 -20.04 27.22
C GLU A 163 21.47 -20.65 26.29
N LYS A 164 20.30 -20.01 26.23
CA LYS A 164 19.20 -20.33 25.32
C LYS A 164 18.34 -19.07 25.15
N GLY A 165 17.60 -18.97 24.04
CA GLY A 165 16.64 -17.88 23.84
C GLY A 165 16.92 -16.95 22.66
N HIS A 166 17.95 -17.24 21.85
CA HIS A 166 18.30 -16.45 20.65
C HIS A 166 17.15 -16.31 19.64
N LEU A 167 16.20 -17.25 19.62
CA LEU A 167 15.01 -17.19 18.76
C LEU A 167 14.09 -15.99 19.09
N ARG A 168 13.95 -15.64 20.37
CA ARG A 168 13.10 -14.51 20.79
C ARG A 168 13.66 -13.19 20.28
N GLU A 169 14.97 -13.03 20.40
CA GLU A 169 15.68 -11.84 19.92
C GLU A 169 15.74 -11.80 18.40
N GLY A 170 16.07 -12.92 17.76
CA GLY A 170 16.11 -13.06 16.32
C GLY A 170 14.75 -12.83 15.67
N GLY A 171 13.66 -13.34 16.27
CA GLY A 171 12.30 -13.14 15.78
C GLY A 171 11.89 -11.66 15.80
N SER A 172 12.22 -10.94 16.88
CA SER A 172 12.00 -9.48 16.94
C SER A 172 12.77 -8.76 15.83
N LEU A 173 14.03 -9.12 15.59
CA LEU A 173 14.84 -8.51 14.53
C LEU A 173 14.33 -8.84 13.12
N LEU A 174 13.88 -10.09 12.91
CA LEU A 174 13.28 -10.53 11.66
C LEU A 174 12.01 -9.73 11.36
N PHE A 175 11.12 -9.55 12.35
CA PHE A 175 9.90 -8.75 12.19
C PHE A 175 10.21 -7.32 11.73
N HIS A 176 11.14 -6.64 12.40
CA HIS A 176 11.51 -5.27 12.01
C HIS A 176 12.17 -5.22 10.63
N THR A 177 12.97 -6.23 10.29
CA THR A 177 13.61 -6.34 8.98
C THR A 177 12.59 -6.58 7.87
N ALA A 178 11.60 -7.44 8.10
CA ALA A 178 10.50 -7.68 7.18
C ALA A 178 9.67 -6.41 6.95
N PHE A 179 9.39 -5.65 8.03
CA PHE A 179 8.73 -4.36 7.91
C PHE A 179 9.56 -3.35 7.11
N LEU A 180 10.87 -3.28 7.33
CA LEU A 180 11.78 -2.44 6.52
C LEU A 180 11.76 -2.84 5.04
N VAL A 181 11.84 -4.14 4.74
CA VAL A 181 11.80 -4.65 3.37
C VAL A 181 10.47 -4.33 2.70
N LEU A 182 9.35 -4.49 3.40
CA LEU A 182 8.02 -4.13 2.91
C LEU A 182 7.97 -2.65 2.52
N LEU A 183 8.39 -1.75 3.43
CA LEU A 183 8.41 -0.32 3.17
C LEU A 183 9.34 0.03 1.99
N LEU A 184 10.56 -0.50 1.95
CA LEU A 184 11.46 -0.29 0.81
C LEU A 184 10.84 -0.79 -0.50
N GLY A 185 10.19 -1.96 -0.50
CA GLY A 185 9.48 -2.49 -1.66
C GLY A 185 8.36 -1.56 -2.14
N MET A 186 7.55 -1.02 -1.22
CA MET A 186 6.52 -0.02 -1.55
C MET A 186 7.14 1.26 -2.13
N SER A 187 8.26 1.72 -1.58
CA SER A 187 8.98 2.91 -2.07
C SER A 187 9.48 2.70 -3.50
N VAL A 188 10.11 1.55 -3.76
CA VAL A 188 10.58 1.17 -5.09
C VAL A 188 9.40 1.05 -6.05
N GLY A 189 8.32 0.38 -5.65
CA GLY A 189 7.11 0.27 -6.47
C GLY A 189 6.51 1.62 -6.85
N LYS A 190 6.46 2.58 -5.90
CA LYS A 190 5.97 3.94 -6.17
C LYS A 190 6.92 4.77 -7.05
N LEU A 191 8.23 4.54 -6.96
CA LEU A 191 9.23 5.30 -7.71
C LEU A 191 9.40 4.81 -9.16
N PHE A 192 9.27 3.50 -9.38
CA PHE A 192 9.57 2.86 -10.67
C PHE A 192 8.35 2.22 -11.35
N GLY A 193 7.20 2.14 -10.67
CA GLY A 193 5.95 1.64 -11.23
C GLY A 193 5.02 2.75 -11.70
N PHE A 194 3.84 2.35 -12.13
CA PHE A 194 2.74 3.24 -12.46
C PHE A 194 1.41 2.62 -12.00
N THR A 195 0.40 3.46 -11.85
CA THR A 195 -1.00 3.04 -11.66
C THR A 195 -1.82 3.75 -12.73
N GLY A 196 -2.58 2.99 -13.51
CA GLY A 196 -3.51 3.51 -14.50
C GLY A 196 -4.94 3.05 -14.20
N GLN A 197 -5.91 3.87 -14.56
CA GLN A 197 -7.33 3.53 -14.53
C GLN A 197 -7.93 3.79 -15.91
N VAL A 198 -8.85 2.93 -16.31
CA VAL A 198 -9.60 3.02 -17.56
C VAL A 198 -10.98 2.41 -17.35
N ALA A 199 -12.02 3.07 -17.84
CA ALA A 199 -13.34 2.50 -18.00
C ALA A 199 -13.44 1.80 -19.36
N VAL A 200 -13.79 0.51 -19.36
CA VAL A 200 -13.88 -0.31 -20.58
C VAL A 200 -15.31 -0.82 -20.71
N ILE A 201 -15.92 -0.63 -21.87
CA ILE A 201 -17.27 -1.10 -22.18
C ILE A 201 -17.21 -2.54 -22.71
N GLU A 202 -18.27 -3.33 -22.52
CA GLU A 202 -18.37 -4.65 -23.14
C GLU A 202 -18.22 -4.55 -24.67
N GLY A 203 -17.40 -5.42 -25.24
CA GLY A 203 -17.01 -5.40 -26.66
C GLY A 203 -15.84 -4.46 -26.98
N GLU A 204 -15.46 -3.56 -26.07
CA GLU A 204 -14.36 -2.63 -26.25
C GLU A 204 -13.00 -3.30 -26.00
N ARG A 205 -11.97 -2.74 -26.65
CA ARG A 205 -10.58 -3.14 -26.49
C ARG A 205 -9.80 -2.00 -25.82
N PHE A 206 -9.17 -2.32 -24.71
CA PHE A 206 -8.11 -1.53 -24.12
C PHE A 206 -6.75 -1.95 -24.68
N THR A 207 -5.84 -1.00 -24.97
CA THR A 207 -4.43 -1.28 -25.26
C THR A 207 -3.54 -0.64 -24.20
N ASP A 208 -2.55 -1.39 -23.70
CA ASP A 208 -1.54 -0.87 -22.76
C ASP A 208 -0.64 0.16 -23.45
N THR A 209 -1.11 1.40 -23.48
CA THR A 209 -0.46 2.62 -23.98
C THR A 209 -0.87 3.80 -23.11
N HIS A 210 -0.04 4.84 -23.04
CA HIS A 210 -0.31 6.00 -22.18
C HIS A 210 -1.65 6.69 -22.47
N ILE A 211 -2.07 6.76 -23.75
CA ILE A 211 -3.26 7.51 -24.18
C ILE A 211 -4.59 6.79 -23.91
N ASP A 212 -4.55 5.47 -23.74
CA ASP A 212 -5.75 4.65 -23.52
C ASP A 212 -6.17 4.63 -22.03
N TYR A 213 -5.39 5.24 -21.13
CA TYR A 213 -5.74 5.41 -19.73
C TYR A 213 -6.49 6.71 -19.48
N ASP A 214 -7.66 6.63 -18.84
CA ASP A 214 -8.44 7.80 -18.40
C ASP A 214 -7.69 8.62 -17.34
N SER A 215 -6.94 7.94 -16.48
CA SER A 215 -6.02 8.57 -15.56
C SER A 215 -4.81 7.67 -15.32
N ILE A 216 -3.65 8.29 -15.25
CA ILE A 216 -2.40 7.59 -15.00
C ILE A 216 -1.54 8.38 -14.00
N THR A 217 -0.92 7.65 -13.08
CA THR A 217 0.04 8.18 -12.12
C THR A 217 1.32 7.37 -12.24
N GLU A 218 2.38 8.04 -12.63
CA GLU A 218 3.67 7.42 -12.89
C GLU A 218 4.67 7.74 -11.78
N GLY A 219 5.49 6.76 -11.45
CA GLY A 219 6.63 6.98 -10.58
C GLY A 219 7.66 7.91 -11.24
N ARG A 220 8.39 8.66 -10.42
CA ARG A 220 9.42 9.62 -10.88
C ARG A 220 10.46 9.00 -11.84
N TYR A 221 10.73 7.70 -11.71
CA TYR A 221 11.71 6.97 -12.51
C TYR A 221 11.04 5.91 -13.40
N PHE A 222 9.72 6.01 -13.60
CA PHE A 222 9.04 5.23 -14.62
C PHE A 222 9.40 5.81 -15.99
N ASN A 223 9.75 4.92 -16.93
CA ASN A 223 10.28 5.31 -18.23
C ASN A 223 9.26 5.05 -19.36
N GLU A 224 7.95 5.18 -19.10
CA GLU A 224 6.87 4.97 -20.10
C GLU A 224 6.94 3.62 -20.85
N HIS A 225 7.38 2.58 -20.14
CA HIS A 225 7.62 1.25 -20.71
C HIS A 225 6.32 0.45 -20.87
N PHE A 226 5.31 1.03 -21.52
CA PHE A 226 4.08 0.32 -21.87
C PHE A 226 4.38 -0.84 -22.83
N ARG A 227 3.63 -1.93 -22.71
CA ARG A 227 3.92 -3.23 -23.34
C ARG A 227 3.08 -3.48 -24.59
N GLY A 228 2.01 -2.70 -24.80
CA GLY A 228 1.13 -2.79 -25.96
C GLY A 228 0.26 -4.05 -26.01
N PHE A 229 0.11 -4.77 -24.89
CA PHE A 229 -0.88 -5.85 -24.82
C PHE A 229 -2.29 -5.26 -24.85
N GLN A 230 -3.25 -6.07 -25.27
CA GLN A 230 -4.63 -5.66 -25.45
C GLN A 230 -5.55 -6.52 -24.58
N ILE A 231 -6.53 -5.89 -23.97
CA ILE A 231 -7.58 -6.57 -23.20
C ILE A 231 -8.90 -6.25 -23.88
N VAL A 232 -9.65 -7.27 -24.26
CA VAL A 232 -11.02 -7.13 -24.75
C VAL A 232 -11.96 -7.58 -23.64
N LEU A 233 -12.89 -6.72 -23.24
CA LEU A 233 -13.93 -7.08 -22.28
C LEU A 233 -15.07 -7.77 -23.03
N ASP A 234 -15.22 -9.09 -22.87
CA ASP A 234 -16.28 -9.83 -23.55
C ASP A 234 -17.59 -9.75 -22.78
N ARG A 235 -17.53 -9.78 -21.44
CA ARG A 235 -18.70 -9.75 -20.58
C ARG A 235 -18.36 -9.26 -19.17
N PHE A 236 -19.23 -8.45 -18.61
CA PHE A 236 -19.20 -7.96 -17.25
C PHE A 236 -20.46 -8.43 -16.49
N ASP A 237 -20.26 -9.21 -15.44
CA ASP A 237 -21.34 -9.71 -14.59
C ASP A 237 -21.27 -9.09 -13.19
N VAL A 238 -22.39 -8.55 -12.73
CA VAL A 238 -22.56 -8.09 -11.34
C VAL A 238 -23.55 -9.00 -10.64
N GLN A 239 -23.16 -9.48 -9.46
CA GLN A 239 -24.09 -10.13 -8.54
C GLN A 239 -24.48 -9.13 -7.46
N TRP A 240 -25.77 -9.04 -7.16
CA TRP A 240 -26.33 -8.10 -6.19
C TRP A 240 -26.80 -8.83 -4.94
N TYR A 241 -26.67 -8.19 -3.79
CA TYR A 241 -27.44 -8.56 -2.61
C TYR A 241 -28.90 -8.10 -2.75
N PRO A 242 -29.85 -8.64 -1.96
CA PRO A 242 -31.25 -8.23 -2.01
C PRO A 242 -31.48 -6.73 -1.70
N ASP A 243 -30.55 -6.10 -0.98
CA ASP A 243 -30.56 -4.67 -0.66
C ASP A 243 -30.00 -3.78 -1.77
N GLY A 244 -29.66 -4.35 -2.94
CA GLY A 244 -29.13 -3.63 -4.09
C GLY A 244 -27.63 -3.32 -4.00
N VAL A 245 -26.92 -3.78 -2.96
CA VAL A 245 -25.46 -3.62 -2.88
C VAL A 245 -24.76 -4.66 -3.77
N PRO A 246 -23.80 -4.26 -4.61
CA PRO A 246 -23.00 -5.21 -5.36
C PRO A 246 -22.25 -6.20 -4.44
N LYS A 247 -22.49 -7.49 -4.64
CA LYS A 247 -21.81 -8.58 -3.94
C LYS A 247 -20.45 -8.90 -4.56
N THR A 248 -20.39 -8.97 -5.89
CA THR A 248 -19.14 -9.22 -6.63
C THR A 248 -19.28 -8.79 -8.08
N TYR A 249 -18.15 -8.47 -8.70
CA TYR A 249 -18.02 -8.13 -10.11
C TYR A 249 -17.10 -9.13 -10.78
N LYS A 250 -17.45 -9.57 -11.98
CA LYS A 250 -16.65 -10.47 -12.80
C LYS A 250 -16.50 -9.91 -14.20
N SER A 251 -15.27 -9.81 -14.66
CA SER A 251 -14.94 -9.34 -16.01
C SER A 251 -14.32 -10.50 -16.77
N SER A 252 -15.08 -11.07 -17.71
CA SER A 252 -14.59 -12.08 -18.63
C SER A 252 -13.87 -11.36 -19.76
N VAL A 253 -12.56 -11.60 -19.87
CA VAL A 253 -11.71 -10.86 -20.80
C VAL A 253 -10.92 -11.80 -21.69
N ARG A 254 -10.55 -11.30 -22.88
CA ARG A 254 -9.52 -11.91 -23.73
C ARG A 254 -8.29 -11.03 -23.73
N LEU A 255 -7.16 -11.63 -23.38
CA LEU A 255 -5.84 -10.98 -23.42
C LEU A 255 -5.15 -11.31 -24.75
N PHE A 256 -4.73 -10.28 -25.47
CA PHE A 256 -3.93 -10.39 -26.68
C PHE A 256 -2.56 -9.73 -26.49
N ASP A 257 -1.52 -10.30 -27.09
CA ASP A 257 -0.23 -9.63 -27.25
C ASP A 257 0.30 -9.88 -28.66
N ARG A 258 0.75 -8.82 -29.33
CA ARG A 258 1.18 -8.83 -30.75
C ARG A 258 0.17 -9.54 -31.67
N GLY A 259 -1.12 -9.28 -31.45
CA GLY A 259 -2.23 -9.83 -32.23
C GLY A 259 -2.57 -11.30 -31.96
N LYS A 260 -1.88 -11.98 -31.03
CA LYS A 260 -2.18 -13.37 -30.64
C LYS A 260 -2.97 -13.41 -29.35
N LEU A 261 -4.00 -14.26 -29.30
CA LEU A 261 -4.70 -14.57 -28.06
C LEU A 261 -3.76 -15.31 -27.12
N ILE A 262 -3.57 -14.78 -25.91
CA ILE A 262 -2.72 -15.36 -24.87
C ILE A 262 -3.57 -16.23 -23.94
N GLU A 263 -4.66 -15.66 -23.41
CA GLU A 263 -5.59 -16.35 -22.52
C GLU A 263 -6.94 -15.61 -22.46
N SER A 264 -7.96 -16.29 -21.94
CA SER A 264 -9.31 -15.75 -21.72
C SER A 264 -9.74 -15.84 -20.25
N PRO A 265 -9.11 -15.08 -19.33
CA PRO A 265 -9.35 -15.19 -17.90
C PRO A 265 -10.62 -14.44 -17.46
N THR A 266 -11.09 -14.76 -16.26
CA THR A 266 -12.07 -13.93 -15.54
C THR A 266 -11.35 -13.15 -14.44
N ILE A 267 -11.43 -11.82 -14.50
CA ILE A 267 -10.95 -10.93 -13.45
C ILE A 267 -12.08 -10.73 -12.43
N GLN A 268 -11.79 -10.93 -11.15
CA GLN A 268 -12.75 -10.72 -10.07
C GLN A 268 -12.06 -10.22 -8.80
N VAL A 269 -12.83 -9.81 -7.80
CA VAL A 269 -12.29 -9.32 -6.51
C VAL A 269 -11.29 -10.33 -5.92
N ASN A 270 -10.11 -9.87 -5.53
CA ASN A 270 -8.97 -10.67 -5.05
C ASN A 270 -8.35 -11.68 -6.04
N HIS A 271 -8.82 -11.72 -7.29
CA HIS A 271 -8.26 -12.53 -8.37
C HIS A 271 -7.91 -11.66 -9.58
N PRO A 272 -6.80 -10.89 -9.50
CA PRO A 272 -6.36 -10.04 -10.60
C PRO A 272 -5.68 -10.84 -11.71
N LEU A 273 -5.78 -10.32 -12.94
CA LEU A 273 -4.95 -10.77 -14.06
C LEU A 273 -3.56 -10.14 -13.94
N THR A 274 -2.50 -10.93 -14.09
CA THR A 274 -1.12 -10.43 -14.11
C THR A 274 -0.46 -10.75 -15.43
N TYR A 275 -0.05 -9.73 -16.18
CA TYR A 275 0.61 -9.91 -17.47
C TYR A 275 1.73 -8.89 -17.69
N ARG A 276 2.90 -9.37 -18.13
CA ARG A 276 4.12 -8.56 -18.41
C ARG A 276 4.51 -7.55 -17.32
N GLY A 277 4.28 -7.93 -16.06
CA GLY A 277 4.59 -7.11 -14.89
C GLY A 277 3.50 -6.13 -14.48
N VAL A 278 2.38 -6.08 -15.21
CA VAL A 278 1.19 -5.28 -14.89
C VAL A 278 0.16 -6.17 -14.23
N ARG A 279 -0.49 -5.67 -13.17
CA ARG A 279 -1.56 -6.38 -12.45
C ARG A 279 -2.86 -5.61 -12.63
N ILE A 280 -3.81 -6.23 -13.32
CA ILE A 280 -5.09 -5.66 -13.72
C ILE A 280 -6.17 -6.11 -12.74
N TYR A 281 -6.90 -5.14 -12.21
CA TYR A 281 -7.94 -5.34 -11.20
C TYR A 281 -9.27 -4.79 -11.68
N GLN A 282 -10.36 -5.48 -11.36
CA GLN A 282 -11.69 -4.89 -11.39
C GLN A 282 -11.90 -4.11 -10.09
N ILE A 283 -11.92 -2.77 -10.17
CA ILE A 283 -12.02 -1.89 -8.99
C ILE A 283 -13.35 -1.14 -8.85
N SER A 284 -14.13 -1.05 -9.93
CA SER A 284 -15.38 -0.28 -9.96
C SER A 284 -16.34 -0.83 -11.01
N TRP A 285 -17.46 -0.15 -11.24
CA TRP A 285 -18.46 -0.48 -12.24
C TRP A 285 -19.23 0.78 -12.63
N GLY A 286 -19.96 0.73 -13.74
CA GLY A 286 -20.82 1.83 -14.18
C GLY A 286 -21.73 1.41 -15.31
N TRP A 287 -22.49 2.37 -15.83
CA TRP A 287 -23.46 2.15 -16.90
C TRP A 287 -22.95 2.70 -18.23
N ALA A 288 -23.18 1.94 -19.29
CA ALA A 288 -22.87 2.33 -20.66
C ALA A 288 -24.06 2.11 -21.60
N PRO A 289 -25.22 2.76 -21.37
CA PRO A 289 -26.38 2.59 -22.24
C PRO A 289 -26.07 3.04 -23.67
N VAL A 290 -26.67 2.34 -24.65
CA VAL A 290 -26.62 2.76 -26.05
C VAL A 290 -27.57 3.93 -26.24
N ILE A 291 -27.02 5.10 -26.49
CA ILE A 291 -27.77 6.34 -26.71
C ILE A 291 -27.88 6.58 -28.21
N LYS A 292 -29.10 6.86 -28.68
CA LYS A 292 -29.39 7.23 -30.07
C LYS A 292 -29.95 8.63 -30.12
N ILE A 293 -29.26 9.53 -30.82
CA ILE A 293 -29.62 10.94 -30.97
C ILE A 293 -30.00 11.17 -32.43
N THR A 294 -31.21 11.67 -32.65
CA THR A 294 -31.76 11.94 -33.98
C THR A 294 -32.20 13.38 -34.13
N GLN A 295 -31.95 14.00 -35.28
CA GLN A 295 -32.46 15.32 -35.65
C GLN A 295 -33.11 15.25 -37.03
N HIS A 296 -34.36 15.70 -37.15
CA HIS A 296 -35.13 15.65 -38.40
C HIS A 296 -35.10 14.27 -39.10
N GLY A 297 -35.15 13.18 -38.32
CA GLY A 297 -35.09 11.81 -38.82
C GLY A 297 -33.69 11.28 -39.18
N LYS A 298 -32.64 12.12 -39.16
CA LYS A 298 -31.24 11.67 -39.33
C LYS A 298 -30.64 11.27 -37.98
N VAL A 299 -29.99 10.11 -37.90
CA VAL A 299 -29.19 9.69 -36.75
C VAL A 299 -27.89 10.49 -36.74
N LEU A 300 -27.65 11.23 -35.67
CA LEU A 300 -26.44 12.04 -35.49
C LEU A 300 -25.40 11.36 -34.59
N TYR A 301 -25.85 10.48 -33.70
CA TYR A 301 -25.02 9.68 -32.82
C TYR A 301 -25.80 8.42 -32.43
N GLU A 302 -25.13 7.27 -32.45
CA GLU A 302 -25.66 6.01 -31.94
C GLU A 302 -24.50 5.19 -31.39
N GLY A 303 -24.48 4.97 -30.07
CA GLY A 303 -23.38 4.24 -29.44
C GLY A 303 -23.46 4.21 -27.92
N PRO A 304 -22.67 3.34 -27.27
CA PRO A 304 -22.60 3.29 -25.82
C PRO A 304 -21.95 4.57 -25.28
N THR A 305 -22.58 5.18 -24.28
CA THR A 305 -22.05 6.35 -23.58
C THR A 305 -21.79 5.99 -22.13
N ILE A 306 -20.56 6.19 -21.63
CA ILE A 306 -20.23 5.92 -20.23
C ILE A 306 -20.87 6.99 -19.35
N PHE A 307 -21.61 6.54 -18.34
CA PHE A 307 -22.07 7.39 -17.26
C PHE A 307 -21.29 7.08 -15.98
N LEU A 308 -20.82 8.13 -15.32
CA LEU A 308 -20.05 8.05 -14.07
C LEU A 308 -20.89 8.58 -12.91
N PRO A 309 -20.72 8.05 -11.69
CA PRO A 309 -21.54 8.46 -10.56
C PRO A 309 -21.19 9.88 -10.10
N GLN A 310 -22.20 10.75 -10.04
CA GLN A 310 -22.10 12.15 -9.68
C GLN A 310 -23.34 12.60 -8.90
N GLN A 311 -23.16 12.90 -7.60
CA GLN A 311 -24.22 13.41 -6.71
C GLN A 311 -25.47 12.51 -6.58
N GLY A 312 -25.31 11.18 -6.65
CA GLY A 312 -26.43 10.23 -6.55
C GLY A 312 -27.24 10.09 -7.85
N LEU A 313 -26.65 10.52 -8.96
CA LEU A 313 -27.11 10.26 -10.32
C LEU A 313 -25.92 9.77 -11.15
N TRP A 314 -26.18 9.03 -12.22
CA TRP A 314 -25.14 8.74 -13.20
C TRP A 314 -25.13 9.85 -14.25
N HIS A 315 -23.96 10.37 -14.57
CA HIS A 315 -23.82 11.50 -15.47
C HIS A 315 -22.90 11.15 -16.63
N GLY A 316 -23.33 11.48 -17.84
CA GLY A 316 -22.65 11.07 -19.07
C GLY A 316 -22.78 12.17 -20.12
N VAL A 317 -21.71 12.33 -20.91
CA VAL A 317 -21.66 13.35 -21.97
C VAL A 317 -21.54 12.66 -23.32
N ALA A 318 -22.55 12.83 -24.17
CA ALA A 318 -22.48 12.41 -25.57
C ALA A 318 -22.06 13.60 -26.43
N LYS A 319 -20.90 13.49 -27.08
CA LYS A 319 -20.44 14.48 -28.06
C LYS A 319 -21.06 14.16 -29.41
N VAL A 320 -21.84 15.08 -29.97
CA VAL A 320 -22.52 14.91 -31.26
C VAL A 320 -21.76 15.70 -32.33
N PRO A 321 -20.90 15.04 -33.15
CA PRO A 321 -20.00 15.74 -34.05
C PRO A 321 -20.71 16.41 -35.25
N GLU A 322 -21.87 15.89 -35.67
CA GLU A 322 -22.57 16.31 -36.90
C GLU A 322 -23.74 17.29 -36.69
N THR A 323 -23.75 18.05 -35.59
CA THR A 323 -24.80 19.06 -35.38
C THR A 323 -24.48 20.35 -36.15
N THR A 324 -25.38 20.75 -37.03
CA THR A 324 -25.29 22.04 -37.76
C THR A 324 -26.31 23.01 -37.12
N PRO A 325 -25.95 24.27 -36.78
CA PRO A 325 -24.70 24.98 -37.06
C PRO A 325 -23.61 24.90 -35.97
N LEU A 326 -23.88 24.31 -34.79
CA LEU A 326 -22.93 24.25 -33.67
C LEU A 326 -22.73 22.80 -33.22
N GLN A 327 -21.47 22.41 -33.00
CA GLN A 327 -21.13 21.15 -32.32
C GLN A 327 -21.81 21.11 -30.95
N THR A 328 -22.64 20.10 -30.70
CA THR A 328 -23.45 19.98 -29.49
C THR A 328 -22.95 18.81 -28.65
N GLY A 329 -22.68 19.08 -27.38
CA GLY A 329 -22.57 18.03 -26.37
C GLY A 329 -23.90 17.91 -25.64
N LEU A 330 -24.45 16.71 -25.54
CA LEU A 330 -25.58 16.44 -24.66
C LEU A 330 -25.04 16.00 -23.31
N ASP A 331 -25.36 16.80 -22.31
CA ASP A 331 -25.12 16.46 -20.92
C ASP A 331 -26.35 15.76 -20.34
N MET A 332 -26.17 14.54 -19.84
CA MET A 332 -27.28 13.64 -19.51
C MET A 332 -27.13 13.09 -18.11
N SER A 333 -28.26 12.98 -17.42
CA SER A 333 -28.37 12.23 -16.16
C SER A 333 -29.17 10.96 -16.39
N PHE A 334 -28.66 9.85 -15.87
CA PHE A 334 -29.24 8.51 -15.99
C PHE A 334 -29.53 7.95 -14.60
N LEU A 335 -30.75 7.44 -14.42
CA LEU A 335 -31.19 6.66 -13.26
C LEU A 335 -31.67 5.30 -13.78
N PRO A 336 -30.89 4.22 -13.61
CA PRO A 336 -31.19 2.92 -14.20
C PRO A 336 -32.42 2.25 -13.59
N ASP A 337 -32.66 2.49 -12.31
CA ASP A 337 -33.61 1.80 -11.44
C ASP A 337 -34.57 2.79 -10.77
N PHE A 338 -34.94 3.86 -11.48
CA PHE A 338 -35.83 4.85 -10.91
C PHE A 338 -37.21 4.26 -10.54
N GLU A 339 -37.73 4.72 -9.41
CA GLU A 339 -39.11 4.52 -8.98
C GLU A 339 -39.85 5.87 -8.98
N ARG A 340 -41.18 5.82 -8.84
CA ARG A 340 -41.99 7.01 -8.61
C ARG A 340 -42.51 6.97 -7.18
N ASP A 341 -42.24 8.02 -6.41
CA ASP A 341 -42.81 8.16 -5.07
C ASP A 341 -44.34 8.37 -5.13
N THR A 342 -44.99 8.42 -3.96
CA THR A 342 -46.44 8.64 -3.85
C THR A 342 -46.90 9.98 -4.43
N ASN A 343 -45.99 10.93 -4.66
CA ASN A 343 -46.25 12.24 -5.25
C ASN A 343 -45.92 12.27 -6.77
N GLY A 344 -45.48 11.13 -7.34
CA GLY A 344 -45.09 11.00 -8.74
C GLY A 344 -43.67 11.46 -9.06
N ASN A 345 -42.87 11.86 -8.06
CA ASN A 345 -41.48 12.27 -8.24
C ASN A 345 -40.61 11.05 -8.57
N VAL A 346 -39.65 11.24 -9.47
CA VAL A 346 -38.65 10.23 -9.82
C VAL A 346 -37.63 10.14 -8.69
N VAL A 347 -37.51 8.97 -8.07
CA VAL A 347 -36.58 8.69 -6.98
C VAL A 347 -35.75 7.44 -7.31
N PRO A 348 -34.52 7.32 -6.79
CA PRO A 348 -33.77 6.07 -6.76
C PRO A 348 -34.58 4.87 -6.24
N GLY A 349 -34.63 3.76 -6.98
CA GLY A 349 -35.22 2.50 -6.49
C GLY A 349 -34.28 1.70 -5.58
N SER A 350 -32.97 1.89 -5.74
CA SER A 350 -31.94 1.36 -4.82
C SER A 350 -31.07 2.46 -4.21
N PRO A 351 -30.38 2.19 -3.09
CA PRO A 351 -29.50 3.17 -2.43
C PRO A 351 -28.30 3.64 -3.28
N GLN A 352 -28.05 3.01 -4.44
CA GLN A 352 -26.91 3.31 -5.33
C GLN A 352 -27.34 3.68 -6.77
N ALA A 353 -28.61 4.07 -6.96
CA ALA A 353 -29.11 4.59 -8.23
C ALA A 353 -28.32 5.79 -8.77
#